data_AF-A0A819DQ00-F1
#
_entry.id   AF-A0A819DQ00-F1
#
_cell.length_a   1.000
_cell.length_b   1.000
_cell.length_c   1.000
_cell.angle_alpha   90.00
_cell.angle_beta   90.00
_cell.angle_gamma   90.00
#
_symmetry.space_group_name_H-M   'P 1'
#
loop_
_entity.id
_entity.type
_entity.pdbx_description
1 polymer ?
#
loop_
_entity_poly.entity_id
_entity_poly.type
_entity_poly.pdbx_seq_one_letter_code
_entity_poly.pdbx_strand_id
1 'polypeptide(L)'
;MLEFDNNHCYVPTIDPGIQNRLGAIFFIIVSQIFSTVTALEPFLKERALFIHEHNSGYYRIPTFFFAKLLCDVLPMRIIPSIVFSLIAYFMSGLQRSAGQFFVFLVTIFMSSVFGSAMCFFISACIKTFAVALIVVVLIFVVMLVFSGFLISLSSVFSWLSWIQWISAFRYASNVLTVNEFQNSYFCLSNATNICPVSGTRTLMKQEIDYNTDWDMWKYFFALTMIAITFFLLAFMRLLRVR
;
A
#
# COMPACT_ATOMS: atom_id res chain seq x y z
N MET A 1 34.21 -9.43 -10.28
CA MET A 1 34.36 -8.12 -10.95
C MET A 1 33.62 -8.26 -12.26
N LEU A 2 32.33 -7.88 -12.29
CA LEU A 2 31.46 -8.05 -13.46
C LEU A 2 31.35 -6.69 -14.15
N GLU A 3 31.82 -6.63 -15.40
CA GLU A 3 31.74 -5.49 -16.29
C GLU A 3 30.29 -5.16 -16.63
N PHE A 4 29.93 -3.89 -16.45
CA PHE A 4 28.65 -3.31 -16.80
C PHE A 4 28.66 -2.95 -18.28
N ASP A 5 28.20 -3.87 -19.14
CA ASP A 5 27.92 -3.57 -20.54
C ASP A 5 26.48 -3.05 -20.70
N ASN A 6 26.35 -1.85 -21.26
CA ASN A 6 25.10 -1.07 -21.41
C ASN A 6 24.12 -1.65 -22.46
N ASN A 7 24.39 -2.87 -22.97
CA ASN A 7 23.68 -3.46 -24.10
C ASN A 7 22.90 -4.75 -23.78
N HIS A 8 22.87 -5.19 -22.52
CA HIS A 8 22.11 -6.38 -22.15
C HIS A 8 20.69 -6.04 -21.66
N CYS A 9 19.68 -6.47 -22.42
CA CYS A 9 18.30 -6.55 -21.96
C CYS A 9 18.24 -7.47 -20.73
N TYR A 10 18.01 -6.91 -19.54
CA TYR A 10 17.91 -7.71 -18.31
C TYR A 10 16.66 -8.60 -18.27
N VAL A 11 15.65 -8.29 -19.09
CA VAL A 11 14.39 -9.05 -19.16
C VAL A 11 13.91 -9.15 -20.61
N PRO A 12 13.83 -10.35 -21.22
CA PRO A 12 13.21 -10.52 -22.52
C PRO A 12 11.68 -10.43 -22.33
N THR A 13 11.08 -9.28 -22.64
CA THR A 13 9.62 -9.14 -22.61
C THR A 13 9.10 -8.51 -23.88
N ILE A 14 8.30 -9.29 -24.59
CA ILE A 14 7.26 -8.80 -25.50
C ILE A 14 6.37 -7.83 -24.71
N ASP A 15 5.80 -6.79 -25.33
CA ASP A 15 4.87 -5.80 -24.73
C ASP A 15 3.96 -6.28 -23.56
N PRO A 16 3.33 -7.47 -23.58
CA PRO A 16 2.56 -7.99 -22.43
C PRO A 16 3.34 -8.12 -21.10
N GLY A 17 4.67 -8.23 -21.11
CA GLY A 17 5.44 -8.43 -19.88
C GLY A 17 5.41 -7.24 -18.92
N ILE A 18 5.33 -6.01 -19.44
CA ILE A 18 5.25 -4.79 -18.62
C ILE A 18 3.89 -4.74 -17.91
N GLN A 19 2.81 -4.98 -18.65
CA GLN A 19 1.45 -4.98 -18.10
C GLN A 19 1.27 -6.09 -17.06
N ASN A 20 1.85 -7.28 -17.29
CA ASN A 20 1.81 -8.38 -16.33
C ASN A 20 2.51 -8.03 -15.00
N ARG A 21 3.67 -7.35 -15.06
CA ARG A 21 4.38 -6.89 -13.85
C ARG A 21 3.60 -5.82 -13.09
N LEU A 22 3.06 -4.83 -13.80
CA LEU A 22 2.21 -3.79 -13.20
C LEU A 22 0.96 -4.40 -12.55
N GLY A 23 0.30 -5.33 -13.24
CA GLY A 23 -0.85 -6.06 -12.71
C GLY A 23 -0.49 -6.87 -11.46
N ALA A 24 0.64 -7.57 -11.46
CA ALA A 24 1.12 -8.31 -10.29
C ALA A 24 1.34 -7.39 -9.09
N ILE A 25 2.07 -6.28 -9.27
CA ILE A 25 2.32 -5.28 -8.21
C ILE A 25 1.00 -4.75 -7.65
N PHE A 26 0.05 -4.39 -8.52
CA PHE A 26 -1.26 -3.90 -8.13
C PHE A 26 -2.02 -4.93 -7.27
N PHE A 27 -2.13 -6.19 -7.73
CA PHE A 27 -2.83 -7.24 -7.00
C PHE A 27 -2.18 -7.59 -5.66
N ILE A 28 -0.84 -7.56 -5.57
CA ILE A 28 -0.11 -7.78 -4.32
C ILE A 28 -0.51 -6.72 -3.28
N ILE A 29 -0.53 -5.43 -3.67
CA ILE A 29 -0.92 -4.34 -2.77
C ILE A 29 -2.39 -4.47 -2.36
N VAL A 30 -3.27 -4.76 -3.31
CA VAL A 30 -4.69 -4.95 -3.05
C VAL A 30 -4.93 -6.08 -2.06
N SER A 31 -4.31 -7.24 -2.31
CA SER A 31 -4.40 -8.38 -1.41
C SER A 31 -3.91 -8.02 0.00
N GLN A 32 -2.78 -7.30 0.09
CA GLN A 32 -2.24 -6.89 1.38
C GLN A 32 -3.16 -5.96 2.15
N ILE A 33 -3.71 -4.91 1.51
CA ILE A 33 -4.60 -3.96 2.19
C ILE A 33 -5.93 -4.63 2.58
N PHE A 34 -6.50 -5.47 1.71
CA PHE A 34 -7.75 -6.17 2.05
C PHE A 34 -7.58 -7.19 3.17
N SER A 35 -6.40 -7.80 3.32
CA SER A 35 -6.11 -8.72 4.43
C SER A 35 -6.25 -8.06 5.82
N THR A 36 -6.11 -6.73 5.90
CA THR A 36 -6.17 -5.99 7.17
C THR A 36 -7.57 -5.82 7.71
N VAL A 37 -8.61 -6.13 6.93
CA VAL A 37 -10.01 -6.11 7.39
C VAL A 37 -10.22 -6.99 8.63
N THR A 38 -9.36 -7.99 8.82
CA THR A 38 -9.27 -8.83 10.01
C THR A 38 -8.99 -8.06 11.32
N ALA A 39 -8.42 -6.86 11.29
CA ALA A 39 -8.24 -5.99 12.48
C ALA A 39 -9.57 -5.49 13.06
N LEU A 40 -10.64 -5.47 12.27
CA LEU A 40 -11.90 -4.84 12.62
C LEU A 40 -12.61 -5.52 13.79
N GLU A 41 -12.71 -6.85 13.73
CA GLU A 41 -13.49 -7.64 14.68
C GLU A 41 -12.92 -7.62 16.10
N PRO A 42 -11.61 -7.87 16.32
CA PRO A 42 -11.03 -7.86 17.67
C PRO A 42 -11.19 -6.50 18.34
N PHE A 43 -11.00 -5.41 17.58
CA PHE A 43 -11.12 -4.06 18.13
C PHE A 43 -12.56 -3.72 18.53
N LEU A 44 -13.56 -4.07 17.70
CA LEU A 44 -14.97 -3.84 18.02
C LEU A 44 -15.41 -4.60 19.28
N LYS A 45 -15.00 -5.86 19.44
CA LYS A 45 -15.33 -6.67 20.62
C LYS A 45 -14.70 -6.12 21.89
N GLU A 46 -13.42 -5.81 21.86
CA GLU A 46 -12.69 -5.32 23.03
C GLU A 46 -13.08 -3.90 23.43
N ARG A 47 -13.50 -3.07 22.49
CA ARG A 47 -13.95 -1.70 22.78
C ARG A 47 -15.13 -1.68 23.77
N ALA A 48 -16.06 -2.63 23.69
CA ALA A 48 -17.19 -2.69 24.61
C ALA A 48 -16.74 -2.96 26.05
N LEU A 49 -15.78 -3.88 26.22
CA LEU A 49 -15.16 -4.17 27.51
C LEU A 49 -14.33 -2.99 28.02
N PHE A 50 -13.56 -2.36 27.13
CA PHE A 50 -12.73 -1.20 27.43
C PHE A 50 -13.52 -0.05 28.06
N ILE A 51 -14.70 0.29 27.53
CA ILE A 51 -15.52 1.39 28.06
C ILE A 51 -15.91 1.09 29.52
N HIS A 52 -16.23 -0.16 29.84
CA HIS A 52 -16.58 -0.56 31.20
C HIS A 52 -15.38 -0.48 32.16
N GLU A 53 -14.22 -0.98 31.73
CA GLU A 53 -12.99 -0.96 32.52
C GLU A 53 -12.43 0.46 32.71
N HIS A 54 -12.58 1.32 31.69
CA HIS A 54 -12.20 2.72 31.76
C HIS A 54 -13.06 3.49 32.77
N ASN A 55 -14.39 3.29 32.73
CA ASN A 55 -15.31 3.94 33.67
C ASN A 55 -15.14 3.46 35.12
N SER A 56 -14.60 2.24 35.30
CA SER A 56 -14.23 1.69 36.60
C SER A 56 -12.83 2.13 37.07
N GLY A 57 -12.08 2.86 36.24
CA GLY A 57 -10.78 3.43 36.60
C GLY A 57 -9.57 2.50 36.45
N TYR A 58 -9.68 1.38 35.74
CA TYR A 58 -8.57 0.41 35.62
C TYR A 58 -7.39 0.93 34.78
N TYR A 59 -7.65 1.60 33.65
CA TYR A 59 -6.59 2.14 32.79
C TYR A 59 -7.04 3.32 31.92
N ARG A 60 -6.04 4.10 31.46
CA ARG A 60 -6.24 5.29 30.62
C ARG A 60 -6.38 4.91 29.15
N ILE A 61 -7.12 5.72 28.39
CA ILE A 61 -7.34 5.59 26.94
C ILE A 61 -6.04 5.44 26.12
N PRO A 62 -4.98 6.26 26.30
CA PRO A 62 -3.73 6.09 25.56
C PRO A 62 -3.05 4.75 25.82
N THR A 63 -3.08 4.25 27.07
CA THR A 63 -2.46 2.96 27.42
C THR A 63 -3.12 1.81 26.65
N PHE A 64 -4.46 1.82 26.58
CA PHE A 64 -5.22 0.85 25.79
C PHE A 64 -4.90 0.93 24.30
N PHE A 65 -4.93 2.14 23.75
CA PHE A 65 -4.75 2.34 22.30
C PHE A 65 -3.36 1.91 21.83
N PHE A 66 -2.30 2.31 22.55
CA PHE A 66 -0.94 1.90 22.20
C PHE A 66 -0.68 0.42 22.41
N ALA A 67 -1.21 -0.19 23.48
CA ALA A 67 -1.11 -1.62 23.70
C ALA A 67 -1.78 -2.39 22.55
N LYS A 68 -2.99 -1.98 22.15
CA LYS A 68 -3.73 -2.62 21.06
C LYS A 68 -3.04 -2.44 19.71
N LEU A 69 -2.50 -1.25 19.45
CA LEU A 69 -1.75 -0.95 18.24
C LEU A 69 -0.48 -1.79 18.14
N LEU A 70 0.29 -1.93 19.24
CA LEU A 70 1.48 -2.79 19.27
C LEU A 70 1.12 -4.27 19.06
N CYS A 71 0.06 -4.75 19.71
CA CYS A 71 -0.41 -6.13 19.56
C CYS A 71 -0.98 -6.45 18.17
N ASP A 72 -1.53 -5.48 17.43
CA ASP A 72 -1.94 -5.70 16.03
C ASP A 72 -0.73 -5.58 15.09
N VAL A 73 0.04 -4.50 15.18
CA VAL A 73 1.13 -4.20 14.22
C VAL A 73 2.25 -5.23 14.31
N LEU A 74 2.71 -5.59 15.51
CA LEU A 74 3.90 -6.46 15.66
C LEU A 74 3.62 -7.91 15.23
N PRO A 75 2.77 -8.71 15.90
CA PRO A 75 2.59 -10.11 15.53
C PRO A 75 1.67 -10.28 14.31
N MET A 76 0.57 -9.53 14.21
CA MET A 76 -0.47 -9.78 13.20
C MET A 76 -0.20 -9.11 11.86
N ARG A 77 0.68 -8.09 11.79
CA ARG A 77 1.02 -7.42 10.52
C ARG A 77 2.44 -7.70 10.04
N ILE A 78 3.47 -7.61 10.90
CA ILE A 78 4.86 -7.83 10.45
C ILE A 78 5.06 -9.26 9.95
N ILE A 79 4.67 -10.27 10.74
CA ILE A 79 4.94 -11.67 10.39
C ILE A 79 4.27 -12.06 9.06
N PRO A 80 2.96 -11.82 8.85
CA PRO A 80 2.33 -12.16 7.58
C PRO A 80 2.85 -11.33 6.40
N SER A 81 3.20 -10.05 6.61
CA SER A 81 3.77 -9.21 5.56
C SER A 81 5.14 -9.73 5.09
N ILE A 82 5.99 -10.20 6.01
CA ILE A 82 7.30 -10.77 5.67
C ILE A 82 7.11 -12.09 4.90
N VAL A 83 6.26 -12.98 5.39
CA VAL A 83 6.02 -14.28 4.72
C VAL A 83 5.42 -14.06 3.33
N PHE A 84 4.42 -13.19 3.22
CA PHE A 84 3.79 -12.85 1.95
C PHE A 84 4.77 -12.19 0.98
N SER A 85 5.57 -11.23 1.44
CA SER A 85 6.54 -10.54 0.58
C SER A 85 7.64 -11.48 0.07
N LEU A 86 8.15 -12.39 0.90
CA LEU A 86 9.11 -13.41 0.47
C LEU A 86 8.53 -14.27 -0.66
N ILE A 87 7.34 -14.82 -0.46
CA ILE A 87 6.71 -15.71 -1.44
C ILE A 87 6.37 -14.94 -2.73
N ALA A 88 5.64 -13.83 -2.60
CA ALA A 88 5.16 -13.05 -3.75
C ALA A 88 6.32 -12.50 -4.59
N TYR A 89 7.38 -11.97 -3.96
CA TYR A 89 8.50 -11.36 -4.67
C TYR A 89 9.30 -12.39 -5.49
N PHE A 90 9.62 -13.54 -4.90
CA PHE A 90 10.38 -14.59 -5.60
C PHE A 90 9.53 -15.32 -6.65
N MET A 91 8.22 -15.52 -6.42
CA MET A 91 7.33 -16.15 -7.40
C MET A 91 7.03 -15.26 -8.61
N SER A 92 6.83 -13.95 -8.39
CA SER A 92 6.53 -13.02 -9.48
C SER A 92 7.75 -12.65 -10.34
N GLY A 93 8.96 -13.03 -9.93
CA GLY A 93 10.17 -12.80 -10.72
C GLY A 93 10.50 -11.31 -10.91
N LEU A 94 10.25 -10.49 -9.87
CA LEU A 94 10.64 -9.08 -9.82
C LEU A 94 12.18 -8.93 -9.87
N GLN A 95 12.65 -7.69 -10.07
CA GLN A 95 14.06 -7.41 -10.26
C GLN A 95 14.90 -7.87 -9.06
N ARG A 96 15.91 -8.73 -9.28
CA ARG A 96 16.66 -9.42 -8.21
C ARG A 96 17.77 -8.54 -7.60
N SER A 97 17.40 -7.45 -6.93
CA SER A 97 18.32 -6.63 -6.13
C SER A 97 17.92 -6.61 -4.67
N ALA A 98 18.88 -6.75 -3.76
CA ALA A 98 18.62 -6.72 -2.31
C ALA A 98 17.96 -5.41 -1.87
N GLY A 99 18.39 -4.26 -2.44
CA GLY A 99 17.80 -2.96 -2.12
C GLY A 99 16.32 -2.87 -2.50
N GLN A 100 15.97 -3.35 -3.70
CA GLN A 100 14.60 -3.31 -4.21
C GLN A 100 13.68 -4.25 -3.43
N PHE A 101 14.19 -5.39 -2.96
CA PHE A 101 13.45 -6.29 -2.08
C PHE A 101 13.08 -5.61 -0.75
N PHE A 102 14.01 -4.90 -0.11
CA PHE A 102 13.70 -4.21 1.15
C PHE A 102 12.71 -3.07 0.96
N VAL A 103 12.83 -2.28 -0.11
CA VAL A 103 11.83 -1.24 -0.44
C VAL A 103 10.45 -1.87 -0.67
N PHE A 104 10.39 -2.99 -1.38
CA PHE A 104 9.16 -3.75 -1.57
C PHE A 104 8.56 -4.23 -0.24
N LEU A 105 9.36 -4.89 0.60
CA LEU A 105 8.93 -5.41 1.90
C LEU A 105 8.41 -4.30 2.82
N VAL A 106 9.13 -3.19 2.93
CA VAL A 106 8.74 -2.06 3.77
C VAL A 106 7.46 -1.40 3.23
N THR A 107 7.29 -1.31 1.91
CA THR A 107 6.08 -0.76 1.30
C THR A 107 4.86 -1.64 1.58
N ILE A 108 4.97 -2.97 1.42
CA ILE A 108 3.91 -3.94 1.75
C ILE A 108 3.54 -3.87 3.24
N PHE A 109 4.56 -3.77 4.11
CA PHE A 109 4.33 -3.56 5.53
C PHE A 109 3.56 -2.25 5.80
N MET A 110 3.99 -1.12 5.22
CA MET A 110 3.31 0.17 5.40
C MET A 110 1.88 0.17 4.84
N SER A 111 1.62 -0.51 3.72
CA SER A 111 0.27 -0.72 3.20
C SER A 111 -0.62 -1.47 4.20
N SER A 112 -0.07 -2.48 4.89
CA SER A 112 -0.81 -3.21 5.94
C SER A 112 -1.07 -2.36 7.19
N VAL A 113 -0.14 -1.48 7.56
CA VAL A 113 -0.30 -0.53 8.66
C VAL A 113 -1.38 0.50 8.33
N PHE A 114 -1.40 1.02 7.09
CA PHE A 114 -2.46 1.90 6.60
C PHE A 114 -3.84 1.22 6.66
N GLY A 115 -3.96 0.00 6.11
CA GLY A 115 -5.23 -0.72 6.10
C GLY A 115 -5.75 -0.98 7.52
N SER A 116 -4.84 -1.28 8.45
CA SER A 116 -5.16 -1.42 9.87
C SER A 116 -5.63 -0.07 10.45
N ALA A 117 -4.90 1.03 10.23
CA ALA A 117 -5.30 2.37 10.69
C ALA A 117 -6.73 2.75 10.28
N MET A 118 -7.10 2.44 9.04
CA MET A 118 -8.46 2.64 8.55
C MET A 118 -9.50 1.78 9.29
N CYS A 119 -9.19 0.49 9.49
CA CYS A 119 -10.05 -0.42 10.24
C CYS A 119 -10.25 0.04 11.69
N PHE A 120 -9.18 0.50 12.36
CA PHE A 120 -9.24 1.07 13.71
C PHE A 120 -10.13 2.33 13.75
N PHE A 121 -9.97 3.24 12.77
CA PHE A 121 -10.79 4.45 12.69
C PHE A 121 -12.29 4.14 12.51
N ILE A 122 -12.62 3.23 11.59
CA ILE A 122 -14.02 2.87 11.32
C ILE A 122 -14.63 2.12 12.51
N SER A 123 -13.87 1.22 13.14
CA SER A 123 -14.30 0.50 14.33
C SER A 123 -14.48 1.41 15.56
N ALA A 124 -13.77 2.54 15.62
CA ALA A 124 -14.03 3.57 16.62
C ALA A 124 -15.35 4.33 16.34
N CYS A 125 -15.73 4.49 15.08
CA CYS A 125 -16.92 5.25 14.68
C CYS A 125 -18.21 4.42 14.71
N ILE A 126 -18.16 3.14 14.33
CA ILE A 126 -19.31 2.26 14.17
C ILE A 126 -19.29 1.19 15.27
N LYS A 127 -20.44 0.83 15.84
CA LYS A 127 -20.54 -0.19 16.90
C LYS A 127 -20.82 -1.59 16.36
N THR A 128 -21.50 -1.68 15.21
CA THR A 128 -21.97 -2.94 14.63
C THR A 128 -20.95 -3.49 13.64
N PHE A 129 -20.50 -4.73 13.82
CA PHE A 129 -19.52 -5.38 12.95
C PHE A 129 -19.94 -5.42 11.48
N ALA A 130 -21.16 -5.88 11.19
CA ALA A 130 -21.65 -5.99 9.81
C ALA A 130 -21.62 -4.65 9.05
N VAL A 131 -22.06 -3.57 9.70
CA VAL A 131 -22.06 -2.22 9.10
C VAL A 131 -20.63 -1.70 8.93
N ALA A 132 -19.78 -1.88 9.94
CA ALA A 132 -18.38 -1.45 9.88
C ALA A 132 -17.63 -2.15 8.74
N LEU A 133 -17.82 -3.46 8.57
CA LEU A 133 -17.20 -4.25 7.51
C LEU A 133 -17.58 -3.73 6.12
N ILE A 134 -18.87 -3.52 5.87
CA ILE A 134 -19.36 -3.00 4.58
C ILE A 134 -18.73 -1.62 4.29
N VAL A 135 -18.68 -0.74 5.29
CA VAL A 135 -18.10 0.60 5.14
C VAL A 135 -16.60 0.54 4.84
N VAL A 136 -15.83 -0.31 5.53
CA VAL A 136 -14.38 -0.47 5.27
C VAL A 136 -14.13 -0.95 3.85
N VAL A 137 -14.81 -2.02 3.45
CA VAL A 137 -14.64 -2.63 2.14
C VAL A 137 -15.03 -1.64 1.04
N LEU A 138 -16.13 -0.89 1.22
CA LEU A 138 -16.55 0.13 0.26
C LEU A 138 -15.49 1.23 0.12
N ILE A 139 -14.94 1.73 1.23
CA ILE A 139 -13.89 2.77 1.18
C ILE A 139 -12.64 2.23 0.50
N PHE A 140 -12.22 1.00 0.79
CA PHE A 140 -11.09 0.37 0.12
C PHE A 140 -11.31 0.22 -1.38
N VAL A 141 -12.50 -0.20 -1.82
CA VAL A 141 -12.84 -0.30 -3.24
C VAL A 141 -12.78 1.07 -3.91
N VAL A 142 -13.33 2.12 -3.29
CA VAL A 142 -13.25 3.49 -3.83
C VAL A 142 -11.79 3.94 -3.96
N MET A 143 -10.97 3.77 -2.93
CA MET A 143 -9.54 4.14 -2.98
C MET A 143 -8.78 3.33 -4.03
N LEU A 144 -9.10 2.05 -4.20
CA LEU A 144 -8.53 1.15 -5.19
C LEU A 144 -8.83 1.61 -6.63
N VAL A 145 -10.04 2.09 -6.91
CA VAL A 145 -10.40 2.64 -8.23
C VAL A 145 -9.55 3.86 -8.59
N PHE A 146 -9.27 4.72 -7.61
CA PHE A 146 -8.41 5.90 -7.76
C PHE A 146 -6.91 5.62 -7.54
N SER A 147 -6.48 4.35 -7.63
CA SER A 147 -5.06 3.98 -7.51
C SER A 147 -4.19 4.43 -8.69
N GLY A 148 -4.80 4.72 -9.84
CA GLY A 148 -4.10 5.12 -11.06
C GLY A 148 -3.74 3.97 -12.00
N PHE A 149 -3.94 2.72 -11.59
CA PHE A 149 -3.77 1.55 -12.45
C PHE A 149 -5.02 1.22 -13.27
N LEU A 150 -6.21 1.29 -12.65
CA LEU A 150 -7.48 0.94 -13.31
C LEU A 150 -8.03 2.06 -14.21
N ILE A 151 -7.81 3.30 -13.82
CA ILE A 151 -8.28 4.49 -14.53
C ILE A 151 -7.10 5.44 -14.69
N SER A 152 -6.91 5.96 -15.90
CA SER A 152 -5.91 7.01 -16.18
C SER A 152 -6.33 8.31 -15.50
N LEU A 153 -5.45 8.93 -14.73
CA LEU A 153 -5.77 10.07 -13.89
C LEU A 153 -6.14 11.32 -14.70
N SER A 154 -5.53 11.50 -15.88
CA SER A 154 -5.91 12.50 -16.88
C SER A 154 -7.34 12.43 -17.36
N SER A 155 -7.98 11.25 -17.29
CA SER A 155 -9.37 11.05 -17.73
C SER A 155 -10.41 11.33 -16.64
N VAL A 156 -9.98 11.55 -15.40
CA VAL A 156 -10.88 11.80 -14.26
C VAL A 156 -11.35 13.25 -14.29
N PHE A 157 -12.64 13.48 -14.07
CA PHE A 157 -13.21 14.83 -13.96
C PHE A 157 -12.49 15.66 -12.89
N SER A 158 -12.19 16.93 -13.19
CA SER A 158 -11.42 17.82 -12.33
C SER A 158 -11.97 17.94 -10.90
N TRP A 159 -13.29 17.85 -10.73
CA TRP A 159 -13.94 17.92 -9.42
C TRP A 159 -13.78 16.65 -8.56
N LEU A 160 -13.48 15.49 -9.16
CA LEU A 160 -13.17 14.22 -8.47
C LEU A 160 -11.66 14.03 -8.26
N SER A 161 -10.84 14.85 -8.91
CA SER A 161 -9.38 14.77 -8.89
C SER A 161 -8.78 14.92 -7.49
N TRP A 162 -9.50 15.41 -6.48
CA TRP A 162 -8.97 15.48 -5.11
C TRP A 162 -8.88 14.10 -4.42
N ILE A 163 -9.75 13.15 -4.76
CA ILE A 163 -9.84 11.83 -4.09
C ILE A 163 -8.56 11.02 -4.31
N GLN A 164 -7.91 11.21 -5.46
CA GLN A 164 -6.66 10.53 -5.81
C GLN A 164 -5.53 10.81 -4.81
N TRP A 165 -5.54 11.97 -4.14
CA TRP A 165 -4.50 12.38 -3.19
C TRP A 165 -4.70 11.77 -1.81
N ILE A 166 -5.88 11.22 -1.53
CA ILE A 166 -6.20 10.52 -0.27
C ILE A 166 -6.00 9.01 -0.43
N SER A 167 -5.96 8.49 -1.66
CA SER A 167 -5.81 7.06 -1.93
C SER A 167 -4.42 6.54 -1.56
N ALA A 168 -4.34 5.76 -0.48
CA ALA A 168 -3.14 5.02 -0.12
C ALA A 168 -2.73 3.96 -1.16
N PHE A 169 -3.71 3.39 -1.89
CA PHE A 169 -3.44 2.43 -2.97
C PHE A 169 -2.60 3.06 -4.07
N ARG A 170 -2.86 4.34 -4.40
CA ARG A 170 -2.05 5.10 -5.36
C ARG A 170 -0.60 5.21 -4.90
N TYR A 171 -0.38 5.71 -3.68
CA TYR A 171 0.97 5.93 -3.18
C TYR A 171 1.77 4.63 -3.08
N ALA A 172 1.16 3.54 -2.57
CA ALA A 172 1.80 2.24 -2.52
C ALA A 172 2.14 1.70 -3.91
N SER A 173 1.21 1.80 -4.87
CA SER A 173 1.42 1.36 -6.25
C SER A 173 2.53 2.15 -6.93
N ASN A 174 2.58 3.47 -6.71
CA ASN A 174 3.62 4.33 -7.28
C ASN A 174 5.01 3.99 -6.72
N VAL A 175 5.15 3.74 -5.42
CA VAL A 175 6.44 3.34 -4.82
C VAL A 175 6.94 2.03 -5.44
N LEU A 176 6.09 1.00 -5.49
CA LEU A 176 6.50 -0.30 -6.02
C LEU A 176 6.76 -0.27 -7.54
N THR A 177 5.97 0.50 -8.27
CA THR A 177 6.16 0.69 -9.71
C THR A 177 7.49 1.42 -9.98
N VAL A 178 7.78 2.51 -9.27
CA VAL A 178 9.08 3.19 -9.38
C VAL A 178 10.21 2.23 -9.03
N ASN A 179 10.08 1.48 -7.93
CA ASN A 179 11.11 0.53 -7.47
C ASN A 179 11.42 -0.59 -8.49
N GLU A 180 10.42 -1.08 -9.23
CA GLU A 180 10.59 -2.15 -10.26
C GLU A 180 11.08 -1.60 -11.61
N PHE A 181 10.58 -0.44 -12.02
CA PHE A 181 10.86 0.13 -13.35
C PHE A 181 12.08 1.07 -13.37
N GLN A 182 12.59 1.48 -12.20
CA GLN A 182 13.84 2.23 -12.09
C GLN A 182 15.02 1.39 -12.59
N ASN A 183 15.80 1.95 -13.52
CA ASN A 183 16.97 1.31 -14.13
C ASN A 183 16.67 -0.04 -14.85
N SER A 184 15.42 -0.26 -15.26
CA SER A 184 15.00 -1.45 -16.01
C SER A 184 14.87 -1.13 -17.52
N TYR A 185 15.46 -1.99 -18.35
CA TYR A 185 15.38 -1.92 -19.82
C TYR A 185 14.60 -3.11 -20.36
N PHE A 186 13.53 -2.83 -21.11
CA PHE A 186 12.69 -3.85 -21.75
C PHE A 186 12.94 -3.82 -23.25
N CYS A 187 12.98 -4.99 -23.88
CA CYS A 187 13.29 -5.11 -25.29
C CYS A 187 12.05 -5.54 -26.07
N LEU A 188 11.48 -4.61 -26.86
CA LEU A 188 10.34 -4.93 -27.72
C LEU A 188 10.82 -5.72 -28.93
N SER A 189 10.25 -6.91 -29.10
CA SER A 189 10.41 -7.71 -30.31
C SER A 189 9.38 -7.29 -31.35
N ASN A 190 9.46 -6.07 -31.87
CA ASN A 190 8.69 -5.68 -33.04
C ASN A 190 9.61 -5.04 -34.09
N ALA A 191 9.85 -5.81 -35.16
CA ALA A 191 10.59 -5.49 -36.39
C ALA A 191 12.10 -5.29 -36.26
N THR A 192 12.88 -6.35 -36.55
CA THR A 192 14.32 -6.39 -36.99
C THR A 192 15.38 -5.59 -36.22
N ASN A 193 14.99 -4.76 -35.24
CA ASN A 193 15.80 -3.88 -34.42
C ASN A 193 15.30 -4.03 -32.98
N ILE A 194 16.19 -4.45 -32.10
CA ILE A 194 15.90 -4.54 -30.66
C ILE A 194 15.95 -3.11 -30.13
N CYS A 195 14.79 -2.51 -29.89
CA CYS A 195 14.71 -1.18 -29.27
C CYS A 195 14.56 -1.34 -27.75
N PRO A 196 15.57 -0.96 -26.95
CA PRO A 196 15.42 -0.92 -25.50
C PRO A 196 14.48 0.22 -25.12
N VAL A 197 13.32 -0.13 -24.57
CA VAL A 197 12.42 0.82 -23.90
C VAL A 197 12.78 0.85 -22.44
N SER A 198 13.22 2.02 -21.99
CA SER A 198 13.44 2.31 -20.57
C SER A 198 12.10 2.27 -19.81
N GLY A 199 12.10 1.66 -18.64
CA GLY A 199 10.99 1.71 -17.68
C GLY A 199 10.58 3.14 -17.30
N THR A 200 11.45 4.13 -17.50
CA THR A 200 11.09 5.54 -17.32
C THR A 200 9.98 6.01 -18.27
N ARG A 201 9.89 5.44 -19.49
CA ARG A 201 8.79 5.75 -20.42
C ARG A 201 7.45 5.19 -19.95
N THR A 202 7.45 4.06 -19.22
CA THR A 202 6.21 3.50 -18.65
C THR A 202 5.75 4.31 -17.44
N LEU A 203 6.69 4.80 -16.62
CA LEU A 203 6.40 5.73 -15.51
C LEU A 203 5.77 7.04 -16.02
N MET A 204 6.34 7.62 -17.09
CA MET A 204 5.79 8.84 -17.72
C MET A 204 4.38 8.61 -18.28
N LYS A 205 4.10 7.44 -18.87
CA LYS A 205 2.75 7.08 -19.36
C LYS A 205 1.73 6.95 -18.22
N GLN A 206 2.17 6.62 -17.01
CA GLN A 206 1.31 6.51 -15.84
C GLN A 206 1.22 7.83 -15.04
N GLU A 207 1.75 8.93 -15.59
CA GLU A 207 1.77 10.25 -14.91
C GLU A 207 2.44 10.18 -13.52
N ILE A 208 3.44 9.32 -13.38
CA ILE A 208 4.28 9.22 -12.19
C ILE A 208 5.51 10.09 -12.42
N ASP A 209 5.53 11.25 -11.78
CA ASP A 209 6.68 12.15 -11.82
C ASP A 209 7.87 11.51 -11.10
N TYR A 210 8.90 11.15 -11.86
CA TYR A 210 10.17 10.60 -11.37
C TYR A 210 11.33 11.37 -12.00
N ASN A 211 11.65 12.52 -11.42
CA ASN A 211 12.76 13.36 -11.87
C ASN A 211 14.00 13.19 -11.00
N THR A 212 13.83 12.87 -9.72
CA THR A 212 14.90 12.63 -8.74
C THR A 212 14.62 11.35 -7.97
N ASP A 213 15.66 10.62 -7.54
CA ASP A 213 15.51 9.42 -6.69
C ASP A 213 14.73 9.70 -5.37
N TRP A 214 14.69 10.96 -4.95
CA TRP A 214 13.89 11.45 -3.82
C TRP A 214 12.37 11.39 -4.04
N ASP A 215 11.90 11.35 -5.29
CA ASP A 215 10.47 11.37 -5.60
C ASP A 215 9.77 10.08 -5.13
N MET A 216 10.46 8.94 -5.16
CA MET A 216 9.96 7.68 -4.59
C MET A 216 9.67 7.84 -3.09
N TRP A 217 10.59 8.46 -2.35
CA TRP A 217 10.46 8.66 -0.91
C TRP A 217 9.32 9.60 -0.56
N LYS A 218 8.97 10.57 -1.43
CA LYS A 218 7.80 11.43 -1.24
C LYS A 218 6.51 10.61 -1.16
N TYR A 219 6.33 9.64 -2.06
CA TYR A 219 5.15 8.75 -2.04
C TYR A 219 5.15 7.84 -0.81
N PHE A 220 6.32 7.34 -0.41
CA PHE A 220 6.46 6.55 0.81
C PHE A 220 6.06 7.35 2.06
N PHE A 221 6.58 8.57 2.22
CA PHE A 221 6.22 9.44 3.34
C PHE A 221 4.74 9.85 3.30
N ALA A 222 4.17 10.13 2.13
CA ALA A 222 2.74 10.41 2.00
C ALA A 222 1.88 9.24 2.51
N LEU A 223 2.22 7.99 2.15
CA LEU A 223 1.56 6.79 2.66
C LEU A 223 1.62 6.71 4.19
N THR A 224 2.80 6.93 4.78
CA THR A 224 2.96 6.91 6.24
C THR A 224 2.17 8.01 6.94
N MET A 225 2.14 9.22 6.37
CA MET A 225 1.37 10.35 6.90
C MET A 225 -0.13 10.06 6.89
N ILE A 226 -0.65 9.43 5.83
CA ILE A 226 -2.05 9.03 5.76
C ILE A 226 -2.36 7.97 6.83
N ALA A 227 -1.49 6.98 7.03
CA ALA A 227 -1.69 5.99 8.10
C ALA A 227 -1.71 6.64 9.50
N ILE A 228 -0.77 7.55 9.78
CA ILE A 228 -0.69 8.28 11.05
C ILE A 228 -1.94 9.13 11.27
N THR A 229 -2.41 9.85 10.26
CA THR A 229 -3.63 10.67 10.40
C THR A 229 -4.86 9.82 10.74
N PHE A 230 -5.04 8.65 10.14
CA PHE A 230 -6.13 7.74 10.51
C PHE A 230 -6.00 7.18 11.93
N PHE A 231 -4.79 6.84 12.39
CA PHE A 231 -4.58 6.45 13.79
C PHE A 231 -4.89 7.59 14.76
N LEU A 232 -4.47 8.83 14.45
CA LEU A 232 -4.77 10.00 15.27
C LEU A 232 -6.29 10.27 15.29
N LEU A 233 -6.98 10.14 14.16
CA LEU A 233 -8.43 10.25 14.09
C LEU A 233 -9.12 9.17 14.94
N ALA A 234 -8.64 7.93 14.87
CA ALA A 234 -9.16 6.83 15.70
C ALA A 234 -8.99 7.12 17.19
N PHE A 235 -7.79 7.58 17.58
CA PHE A 235 -7.48 7.97 18.95
C PHE A 235 -8.36 9.12 19.45
N MET A 236 -8.52 10.18 18.65
CA MET A 236 -9.42 11.30 18.97
C MET A 236 -10.87 10.87 19.12
N ARG A 237 -11.33 9.89 18.32
CA ARG A 237 -12.70 9.36 18.46
C ARG A 237 -12.88 8.57 19.75
N LEU A 238 -11.89 7.78 20.16
CA LEU A 238 -11.93 7.09 21.47
C LEU A 238 -11.93 8.08 22.64
N LEU A 239 -11.16 9.18 22.56
CA LEU A 239 -11.16 10.22 23.60
C LEU A 239 -12.51 10.91 23.79
N ARG A 240 -13.35 10.96 22.75
CA ARG A 240 -14.69 11.57 22.82
C ARG A 240 -15.76 10.61 23.35
N VAL A 241 -15.48 9.32 23.43
CA VAL A 241 -16.43 8.33 23.97
C VAL A 241 -16.29 8.38 25.49
N ARG A 242 -17.19 9.13 26.14
CA ARG A 242 -17.47 9.04 27.58
C ARG A 242 -18.53 7.96 27.83
#